data_AF-A0A4Y9MDR5-F1
#
_entry.id   AF-A0A4Y9MDR5-F1
#
_cell.length_a   1.000
_cell.length_b   1.000
_cell.length_c   1.000
_cell.angle_alpha   90.00
_cell.angle_beta   90.00
_cell.angle_gamma   90.00
#
_symmetry.space_group_name_H-M   'P 1'
#
loop_
_entity.id
_entity.type
_entity.pdbx_description
1 polymer ?
#
loop_
_entity_poly.entity_id
_entity_poly.type
_entity_poly.pdbx_seq_one_letter_code
_entity_poly.pdbx_strand_id
1 'polypeptide(L)'
;MSTPPPSSDDAAIRALEALVQEIDRSVEELQRARVRAVQLLADRRAGRPWLELVTAEARPLVVESISTVLSALATAGHTWRREEAAALQREQVSINRIAALFGVTRQRISALLKGTDPTG
;
A
#
# COMPACT_ATOMS: atom_id res chain seq x y z
N MET A 1 12.66 -7.01 31.38
CA MET A 1 12.48 -5.68 30.74
C MET A 1 11.02 -5.61 30.32
N SER A 2 10.24 -4.75 30.98
CA SER A 2 8.79 -4.66 30.75
C SER A 2 8.52 -3.81 29.50
N THR A 3 7.83 -4.39 28.52
CA THR A 3 7.30 -3.67 27.36
C THR A 3 6.28 -2.63 27.85
N PRO A 4 6.42 -1.34 27.53
CA PRO A 4 5.40 -0.35 27.85
C PRO A 4 4.09 -0.73 27.15
N PRO A 5 2.91 -0.51 27.77
CA PRO A 5 1.64 -0.73 27.08
C PRO A 5 1.57 0.16 25.84
N PRO A 6 0.94 -0.30 24.74
CA PRO A 6 0.75 0.53 23.55
C PRO A 6 -0.05 1.76 23.98
N SER A 7 0.57 2.93 23.91
CA SER A 7 -0.14 4.18 24.12
C SER A 7 -1.18 4.29 22.99
N SER A 8 -2.37 4.81 23.31
CA SER A 8 -3.40 5.21 22.34
C SER A 8 -2.89 6.18 21.26
N ASP A 9 -1.63 6.59 21.35
CA ASP A 9 -0.95 7.51 20.46
C ASP A 9 0.11 6.84 19.55
N ASP A 10 0.11 5.51 19.46
CA ASP A 10 1.08 4.80 18.63
C ASP A 10 0.75 4.97 17.13
N ALA A 11 1.41 5.95 16.51
CA ALA A 11 1.32 6.22 15.07
C ALA A 11 1.62 4.98 14.21
N ALA A 12 2.45 4.06 14.71
CA ALA A 12 2.73 2.80 14.02
C ALA A 12 1.49 1.89 13.99
N ILE A 13 0.78 1.73 15.11
CA ILE A 13 -0.47 0.95 15.15
C ILE A 13 -1.48 1.52 14.15
N ARG A 14 -1.71 2.84 14.18
CA ARG A 14 -2.65 3.50 13.25
C ARG A 14 -2.26 3.32 11.78
N ALA A 15 -0.97 3.44 11.47
CA ALA A 15 -0.48 3.23 10.10
C ALA A 15 -0.62 1.77 9.64
N LEU A 16 -0.42 0.81 10.54
CA LEU A 16 -0.62 -0.61 10.25
C LEU A 16 -2.10 -0.94 10.03
N GLU A 17 -2.99 -0.43 10.89
CA GLU A 17 -4.45 -0.56 10.72
C GLU A 17 -4.92 0.05 9.39
N ALA A 18 -4.42 1.23 9.04
CA ALA A 18 -4.72 1.87 7.77
C ALA A 18 -4.23 1.05 6.57
N LEU A 19 -3.04 0.45 6.67
CA LEU A 19 -2.53 -0.46 5.64
C LEU A 19 -3.41 -1.70 5.48
N VAL A 20 -3.84 -2.32 6.59
CA VAL A 20 -4.77 -3.47 6.56
C VAL A 20 -6.07 -3.09 5.86
N GLN A 21 -6.67 -1.96 6.24
CA GLN A 21 -7.91 -1.47 5.61
C GLN A 21 -7.72 -1.15 4.11
N GLU A 22 -6.55 -0.65 3.71
CA GLU A 22 -6.24 -0.40 2.30
C GLU A 22 -6.06 -1.70 1.51
N ILE A 23 -5.48 -2.72 2.13
CA ILE A 23 -5.37 -4.07 1.52
C ILE A 23 -6.78 -4.64 1.29
N ASP A 24 -7.68 -4.57 2.27
CA ASP A 24 -9.04 -5.08 2.14
C ASP A 24 -9.79 -4.36 1.01
N ARG A 25 -9.75 -3.02 0.98
CA ARG A 25 -10.33 -2.22 -0.11
C ARG A 25 -9.73 -2.57 -1.47
N SER A 26 -8.41 -2.78 -1.53
CA SER A 26 -7.71 -3.18 -2.74
C SER A 26 -8.14 -4.56 -3.23
N VAL A 27 -8.35 -5.52 -2.32
CA VAL A 27 -8.85 -6.86 -2.66
C VAL A 27 -10.24 -6.76 -3.29
N GLU A 28 -11.13 -5.97 -2.70
CA GLU A 28 -12.48 -5.76 -3.25
C GLU A 28 -12.45 -5.13 -4.66
N GLU A 29 -11.61 -4.12 -4.88
CA GLU A 29 -11.45 -3.50 -6.20
C GLU A 29 -10.87 -4.47 -7.22
N LEU A 30 -9.84 -5.24 -6.85
CA LEU A 30 -9.23 -6.23 -7.74
C LEU A 30 -10.20 -7.39 -8.06
N GLN A 31 -11.07 -7.77 -7.13
CA GLN A 31 -12.14 -8.74 -7.40
C GLN A 31 -13.13 -8.21 -8.44
N ARG A 32 -13.57 -6.95 -8.32
CA ARG A 32 -14.41 -6.29 -9.34
C ARG A 32 -13.72 -6.24 -10.70
N ALA A 33 -12.47 -5.80 -10.74
CA ALA A 33 -11.67 -5.74 -11.95
C ALA A 33 -11.49 -7.12 -12.60
N ARG A 34 -11.29 -8.17 -11.79
CA ARG A 34 -11.20 -9.55 -12.27
C ARG A 34 -12.50 -10.02 -12.93
N VAL A 35 -13.65 -9.78 -12.31
CA VAL A 35 -14.96 -10.15 -12.89
C VAL A 35 -15.13 -9.50 -14.26
N ARG A 36 -14.79 -8.22 -14.38
CA ARG A 36 -14.84 -7.48 -15.65
C ARG A 36 -13.86 -8.04 -16.69
N ALA A 37 -12.62 -8.30 -16.31
CA ALA A 37 -11.62 -8.89 -17.21
C ALA A 37 -12.06 -10.26 -17.76
N VAL A 38 -12.72 -11.08 -16.92
CA VAL A 38 -13.29 -12.37 -17.35
C VAL A 38 -14.41 -12.18 -18.38
N GLN A 39 -15.28 -11.18 -18.21
CA GLN A 39 -16.33 -10.85 -19.17
C GLN A 39 -15.74 -10.39 -20.51
N LEU A 40 -14.77 -9.46 -20.49
CA LEU A 40 -14.08 -9.00 -21.70
C LEU A 40 -13.42 -10.16 -22.44
N LEU A 41 -12.82 -11.11 -21.72
CA LEU A 41 -12.22 -12.30 -22.32
C LEU A 41 -13.28 -13.22 -22.97
N ALA A 42 -14.42 -13.42 -22.32
CA ALA A 42 -15.53 -14.21 -22.86
C ALA A 42 -16.09 -13.58 -24.14
N ASP A 43 -16.34 -12.27 -24.10
CA ASP A 43 -16.82 -11.50 -25.25
C ASP A 43 -15.84 -11.53 -26.43
N ARG A 44 -14.54 -11.38 -26.15
CA ARG A 44 -13.51 -11.50 -27.16
C ARG A 44 -13.50 -12.89 -27.80
N ARG A 45 -13.63 -13.95 -27.00
CA ARG A 45 -13.71 -15.34 -27.48
C ARG A 45 -14.96 -15.60 -28.31
N ALA A 46 -16.05 -14.87 -28.06
CA ALA A 46 -17.26 -14.88 -28.89
C ALA A 46 -17.10 -14.10 -30.23
N GLY A 47 -15.91 -13.54 -30.50
CA GLY A 47 -15.60 -12.89 -31.77
C GLY A 47 -15.78 -11.36 -31.78
N ARG A 48 -16.20 -10.75 -30.67
CA ARG A 48 -16.38 -9.28 -30.60
C ARG A 48 -15.04 -8.54 -30.82
N PRO A 49 -15.03 -7.42 -31.55
CA PRO A 49 -13.83 -6.65 -31.85
C PRO A 49 -13.39 -5.80 -30.66
N TRP A 50 -12.07 -5.60 -30.49
CA TRP A 50 -11.51 -4.88 -29.34
C TRP A 50 -12.04 -3.46 -29.16
N LEU A 51 -12.23 -2.71 -30.26
CA LEU A 51 -12.73 -1.34 -30.20
C LEU A 51 -14.12 -1.29 -29.56
N GLU A 52 -14.99 -2.24 -29.89
CA GLU A 52 -16.33 -2.33 -29.30
C GLU A 52 -16.25 -2.72 -27.82
N LEU A 53 -15.39 -3.69 -27.47
CA LEU A 53 -15.20 -4.13 -26.09
C LEU A 53 -14.74 -3.01 -25.17
N VAL A 54 -13.73 -2.25 -25.58
CA VAL A 54 -13.19 -1.13 -24.81
C VAL A 54 -14.20 0.03 -24.74
N THR A 55 -14.93 0.28 -25.82
CA THR A 55 -15.95 1.36 -25.85
C THR A 55 -17.16 1.03 -24.98
N ALA A 56 -17.57 -0.24 -24.92
CA ALA A 56 -18.69 -0.71 -24.11
C ALA A 56 -18.28 -1.06 -22.66
N GLU A 57 -16.99 -0.99 -22.32
CA GLU A 57 -16.51 -1.31 -20.99
C GLU A 57 -17.07 -0.32 -19.96
N ALA A 58 -17.79 -0.83 -18.96
CA ALA A 58 -18.28 -0.01 -17.87
C ALA A 58 -17.11 0.51 -17.01
N ARG A 59 -17.18 1.78 -16.60
CA ARG A 59 -16.17 2.41 -15.75
C ARG A 59 -16.23 1.90 -14.29
N PRO A 60 -15.11 1.94 -13.54
CA PRO A 60 -13.75 2.19 -14.03
C PRO A 60 -13.27 1.07 -14.93
N LEU A 61 -12.39 1.39 -15.88
CA LEU A 61 -11.77 0.34 -16.71
C LEU A 61 -10.94 -0.60 -15.83
N VAL A 62 -10.71 -1.84 -16.28
CA VAL A 62 -9.83 -2.79 -15.57
C VAL A 62 -8.45 -2.17 -15.31
N VAL A 63 -7.88 -1.49 -16.31
CA VAL A 63 -6.58 -0.83 -16.19
C VAL A 63 -6.58 0.32 -15.19
N GLU A 64 -7.67 1.10 -15.14
CA GLU A 64 -7.83 2.19 -14.17
C GLU A 64 -7.94 1.68 -12.74
N SER A 65 -8.64 0.56 -12.57
CA SER A 65 -8.77 -0.12 -11.27
C SER A 65 -7.42 -0.60 -10.76
N ILE A 66 -6.61 -1.22 -11.63
CA ILE A 66 -5.25 -1.67 -11.29
C ILE A 66 -4.35 -0.49 -10.93
N SER A 67 -4.34 0.57 -11.73
CA SER A 67 -3.54 1.76 -11.44
C SER A 67 -3.94 2.42 -10.12
N THR A 68 -5.24 2.48 -9.83
CA THR A 68 -5.76 3.03 -8.57
C THR A 68 -5.29 2.21 -7.37
N VAL A 69 -5.43 0.88 -7.43
CA VAL A 69 -4.98 -0.03 -6.36
C VAL A 69 -3.48 0.07 -6.12
N LEU A 70 -2.67 0.05 -7.18
CA LEU A 70 -1.21 0.19 -7.06
C LEU A 70 -0.81 1.52 -6.40
N SER A 71 -1.46 2.62 -6.77
CA SER A 71 -1.22 3.94 -6.18
C SER A 71 -1.60 4.00 -4.70
N ALA A 72 -2.76 3.43 -4.35
CA ALA A 72 -3.26 3.42 -2.97
C ALA A 72 -2.37 2.57 -2.05
N LEU A 73 -2.01 1.36 -2.49
CA LEU A 73 -1.10 0.47 -1.75
C LEU A 73 0.32 1.06 -1.63
N ALA A 74 0.82 1.73 -2.67
CA ALA A 74 2.11 2.41 -2.61
C ALA A 74 2.13 3.51 -1.54
N THR A 75 1.05 4.29 -1.46
CA THR A 75 0.86 5.34 -0.45
C THR A 75 0.79 4.75 0.96
N ALA A 76 -0.10 3.80 1.19
CA ALA A 76 -0.27 3.17 2.52
C ALA A 76 1.01 2.46 2.98
N GLY A 77 1.67 1.72 2.09
CA GLY A 77 2.93 1.03 2.37
C GLY A 77 4.12 1.98 2.57
N HIS A 78 4.09 3.19 2.00
CA HIS A 78 5.09 4.21 2.31
C HIS A 78 4.91 4.75 3.74
N THR A 79 3.67 5.11 4.10
CA THR A 79 3.33 5.58 5.45
C THR A 79 3.69 4.54 6.50
N TRP A 80 3.29 3.27 6.31
CA TRP A 80 3.63 2.20 7.25
C TRP A 80 5.14 2.05 7.46
N ARG A 81 5.93 1.98 6.38
CA ARG A 81 7.40 1.85 6.49
C ARG A 81 8.04 3.01 7.25
N ARG A 82 7.48 4.22 7.16
CA ARG A 82 7.97 5.38 7.92
C ARG A 82 7.67 5.21 9.41
N GLU A 83 6.42 4.94 9.76
CA GLU A 83 6.01 4.83 11.17
C GLU A 83 6.65 3.62 11.87
N GLU A 84 6.82 2.50 11.16
CA GLU A 84 7.54 1.31 11.65
C GLU A 84 9.02 1.64 11.93
N ALA A 85 9.70 2.34 11.01
CA ALA A 85 11.08 2.75 11.22
C ALA A 85 11.21 3.73 12.40
N ALA A 86 10.26 4.66 12.55
CA ALA A 86 10.22 5.60 13.66
C ALA A 86 9.96 4.90 15.00
N ALA A 87 9.07 3.91 15.04
CA ALA A 87 8.84 3.08 16.22
C ALA A 87 10.10 2.33 16.66
N LEU A 88 10.79 1.67 15.72
CA LEU A 88 12.06 0.99 16.00
C LEU A 88 13.14 1.95 16.50
N GLN A 89 13.19 3.18 15.98
CA GLN A 89 14.11 4.19 16.47
C GLN A 89 13.78 4.62 17.92
N ARG A 90 12.49 4.78 18.27
CA ARG A 90 12.04 5.04 19.65
C ARG A 90 12.42 3.90 20.60
N GLU A 91 12.46 2.68 20.09
CA GLU A 91 12.97 1.49 20.80
C GLU A 91 14.51 1.40 20.82
N GLN A 92 15.22 2.46 20.41
CA GLN A 92 16.68 2.56 20.39
C GLN A 92 17.37 1.59 19.42
N VAL A 93 16.64 1.04 18.44
CA VAL A 93 17.24 0.23 17.38
C VAL A 93 18.04 1.14 16.45
N SER A 94 19.33 0.81 16.24
CA SER A 94 20.20 1.62 15.39
C SER A 94 19.73 1.66 13.93
N ILE A 95 19.96 2.79 13.25
CA ILE A 95 19.64 2.97 11.81
C ILE A 95 20.26 1.86 10.95
N ASN A 96 21.48 1.41 11.26
CA ASN A 96 22.14 0.33 10.53
C ASN A 96 21.37 -1.00 10.67
N ARG A 97 20.85 -1.29 11.87
CA ARG A 97 20.05 -2.48 12.12
C ARG A 97 18.69 -2.40 11.45
N ILE A 98 18.03 -1.25 11.50
CA ILE A 98 16.76 -1.01 10.77
C ILE A 98 16.97 -1.20 9.27
N ALA A 99 18.04 -0.63 8.70
CA ALA A 99 18.37 -0.77 7.28
C ALA A 99 18.55 -2.24 6.87
N ALA A 100 19.25 -3.02 7.70
CA ALA A 100 19.42 -4.45 7.48
C ALA A 100 18.08 -5.23 7.56
N LEU A 101 17.23 -4.92 8.54
CA LEU A 101 15.90 -5.55 8.68
C LEU A 101 15.00 -5.26 7.48
N PHE A 102 15.06 -4.03 6.96
CA PHE A 102 14.22 -3.58 5.84
C PHE A 102 14.82 -3.96 4.48
N GLY A 103 16.04 -4.51 4.43
CA GLY A 103 16.73 -4.84 3.18
C GLY A 103 17.05 -3.61 2.33
N VAL A 104 17.26 -2.44 2.95
CA VAL A 104 17.55 -1.17 2.27
C VAL A 104 18.83 -0.53 2.78
N THR A 105 19.30 0.51 2.10
CA THR A 105 20.49 1.25 2.53
C THR A 105 20.21 2.11 3.76
N ARG A 106 21.27 2.42 4.52
CA ARG A 106 21.22 3.37 5.64
C ARG A 106 20.61 4.72 5.21
N GLN A 107 21.01 5.22 4.03
CA GLN A 107 20.51 6.49 3.49
C GLN A 107 18.99 6.47 3.30
N ARG A 108 18.42 5.35 2.85
CA ARG A 108 16.98 5.20 2.67
C ARG A 108 16.22 5.24 3.99
N ILE A 109 16.74 4.61 5.05
CA ILE A 109 16.15 4.73 6.40
C ILE A 109 16.27 6.16 6.93
N SER A 110 17.44 6.80 6.78
CA SER A 110 17.61 8.20 7.20
C SER A 110 16.65 9.14 6.48
N ALA A 111 16.35 8.91 5.20
CA ALA A 111 15.37 9.70 4.46
C ALA A 111 13.93 9.48 4.97
N LEU A 112 13.56 8.24 5.30
CA LEU A 112 12.24 7.93 5.90
C LEU A 112 12.06 8.66 7.24
N LEU A 113 13.06 8.63 8.11
CA LEU A 113 12.97 9.22 9.45
C LEU A 113 12.93 10.75 9.43
N LYS A 114 13.67 11.41 8.52
CA LYS A 114 13.65 12.88 8.37
C LYS A 114 12.29 13.45 7.94
N GLY A 115 11.46 12.66 7.26
CA GLY A 115 10.11 13.09 6.88
C GLY A 115 9.09 13.04 8.03
N THR A 116 9.51 12.66 9.23
CA THR A 116 8.63 12.46 10.39
C THR A 116 8.55 13.67 11.30
N ASP A 117 9.44 14.68 11.18
CA ASP A 117 9.43 15.86 12.05
C ASP A 117 8.11 16.65 11.96
N PRO A 118 7.23 16.60 12.97
CA PRO A 118 6.11 17.50 13.11
C PRO A 118 6.50 18.54 14.18
N THR A 119 6.90 19.73 13.73
CA THR A 119 7.02 20.91 14.61
C THR A 119 8.23 20.90 15.56
N GLY A 120 9.20 21.77 15.27
CA GLY A 120 9.77 22.61 16.33
C GLY A 120 8.81 23.77 16.60
#